data_AF-A0A3C0AS47-F1
#
_entry.id   AF-A0A3C0AS47-F1
#
_cell.length_a   1.000
_cell.length_b   1.000
_cell.length_c   1.000
_cell.angle_alpha   90.00
_cell.angle_beta   90.00
_cell.angle_gamma   90.00
#
_symmetry.space_group_name_H-M   'P 1'
#
loop_
_entity.id
_entity.type
_entity.pdbx_description
1 polymer ?
#
loop_
_entity_poly.entity_id
_entity_poly.type
_entity_poly.pdbx_seq_one_letter_code
_entity_poly.pdbx_strand_id
1 'polypeptide(L)'
;GSPHNPYHTAPPEYQSMYEPQNIRLRPNVPKDQQAAAKKELAGYYAHCSALDDCVGDLLATLKETGVDHNTIVVFTSDHGDMLHSHGQIRKQKPWDESLRVPMLFRLNGAEHA
;
A
#
# COMPACT_ATOMS: atom_id res chain seq x y z
N GLY A 1 4.74 7.43 -6.75
CA GLY A 1 3.44 7.76 -6.15
C GLY A 1 3.40 7.28 -4.72
N SER A 2 2.36 7.62 -3.97
CA SER A 2 2.08 7.02 -2.67
C SER A 2 2.07 5.49 -2.78
N PRO A 3 2.51 4.73 -1.75
CA PRO A 3 2.95 5.18 -0.43
C PRO A 3 4.46 5.50 -0.31
N HIS A 4 5.12 5.92 -1.39
CA HIS A 4 6.55 6.28 -1.38
C HIS A 4 6.88 7.39 -0.35
N ASN A 5 8.09 7.33 0.21
CA ASN A 5 8.58 8.29 1.18
C ASN A 5 8.61 9.73 0.61
N PRO A 6 8.28 10.79 1.37
CA PRO A 6 8.05 10.85 2.82
C PRO A 6 6.69 10.30 3.29
N TYR A 7 6.70 9.60 4.43
CA TYR A 7 5.50 8.89 4.94
C TYR A 7 4.52 9.78 5.74
N HIS A 8 4.84 11.06 5.99
CA HIS A 8 4.04 11.95 6.84
C HIS A 8 3.23 12.99 6.03
N THR A 9 3.00 12.71 4.75
CA THR A 9 2.35 13.64 3.82
C THR A 9 0.97 13.15 3.36
N ALA A 10 0.40 12.13 4.01
CA ALA A 10 -0.94 11.67 3.69
C ALA A 10 -1.94 12.78 4.07
N PRO A 11 -3.13 12.85 3.45
CA PRO A 11 -4.17 13.76 3.94
C PRO A 11 -4.48 13.49 5.43
N PRO A 12 -4.74 14.52 6.26
CA PRO A 12 -4.91 14.39 7.72
C PRO A 12 -5.96 13.36 8.14
N GLU A 13 -7.03 13.22 7.38
CA GLU A 13 -8.11 12.27 7.58
C GLU A 13 -7.57 10.82 7.63
N TYR A 14 -6.67 10.45 6.72
CA TYR A 14 -6.06 9.11 6.71
C TYR A 14 -4.98 8.95 7.78
N GLN A 15 -4.25 10.02 8.11
CA GLN A 15 -3.27 9.97 9.21
C GLN A 15 -3.96 9.64 10.54
N SER A 16 -5.15 10.20 10.75
CA SER A 16 -5.92 9.99 11.99
C SER A 16 -6.40 8.55 12.19
N MET A 17 -6.40 7.73 11.14
CA MET A 17 -6.80 6.31 11.20
C MET A 17 -5.74 5.42 11.87
N TYR A 18 -4.48 5.86 11.92
CA TYR A 18 -3.35 5.02 12.31
C TYR A 18 -2.53 5.63 13.44
N GLU A 19 -2.80 5.20 14.67
CA GLU A 19 -1.95 5.54 15.81
C GLU A 19 -0.67 4.68 15.82
N PRO A 20 0.55 5.28 15.83
CA PRO A 20 1.81 4.53 15.80
C PRO A 20 1.92 3.45 16.89
N GLN A 21 1.38 3.72 18.08
CA GLN A 21 1.43 2.78 19.20
C GLN A 21 0.74 1.45 18.92
N ASN A 22 -0.33 1.46 18.10
CA ASN A 22 -1.15 0.31 17.75
C ASN A 22 -0.61 -0.47 16.53
N ILE A 23 0.42 0.06 15.86
CA ILE A 23 1.03 -0.61 14.72
C ILE A 23 1.74 -1.90 15.17
N ARG A 24 1.31 -3.02 14.60
CA ARG A 24 1.99 -4.30 14.72
C ARG A 24 3.22 -4.31 13.82
N LEU A 25 4.39 -4.52 14.43
CA LEU A 25 5.65 -4.63 13.70
C LEU A 25 5.89 -6.05 13.19
N ARG A 26 6.67 -6.15 12.11
CA ARG A 26 7.25 -7.41 11.65
C ARG A 26 8.32 -7.88 12.66
N PRO A 27 8.45 -9.20 12.92
CA PRO A 27 9.34 -9.71 13.97
C PRO A 27 10.84 -9.47 13.69
N ASN A 28 11.19 -9.21 12.44
CA ASN A 28 12.54 -8.90 11.97
C ASN A 28 12.90 -7.40 12.07
N VAL A 29 12.07 -6.56 12.69
CA VAL A 29 12.41 -5.17 12.99
C VAL A 29 13.27 -5.11 14.28
N PRO A 30 14.50 -4.57 14.22
CA PRO A 30 15.37 -4.45 15.39
C PRO A 30 14.73 -3.63 16.52
N LYS A 31 14.96 -4.03 17.78
CA LYS A 31 14.35 -3.41 18.97
C LYS A 31 14.62 -1.91 19.07
N ASP A 32 15.83 -1.49 18.75
CA ASP A 32 16.29 -0.11 18.74
C ASP A 32 15.62 0.76 17.65
N GLN A 33 15.03 0.13 16.63
CA GLN A 33 14.35 0.81 15.53
C GLN A 33 12.83 0.76 15.61
N GLN A 34 12.24 0.06 16.58
CA GLN A 34 10.78 -0.17 16.66
C GLN A 34 9.97 1.11 16.76
N ALA A 35 10.45 2.12 17.48
CA ALA A 35 9.74 3.40 17.62
C ALA A 35 9.67 4.15 16.27
N ALA A 36 10.78 4.19 15.53
CA ALA A 36 10.83 4.78 14.19
C ALA A 36 9.95 3.98 13.22
N ALA A 37 10.07 2.64 13.23
CA ALA A 37 9.27 1.75 12.40
C ALA A 37 7.77 1.95 12.59
N LYS A 38 7.29 2.03 13.84
CA LYS A 38 5.88 2.29 14.16
C LYS A 38 5.38 3.61 13.57
N LYS A 39 6.19 4.67 13.68
CA LYS A 39 5.85 5.99 13.13
C LYS A 39 5.79 5.97 11.60
N GLU A 40 6.79 5.39 10.95
CA GLU A 40 6.85 5.31 9.49
C GLU A 40 5.75 4.40 8.91
N LEU A 41 5.49 3.25 9.53
CA LEU A 41 4.41 2.34 9.14
C LEU A 41 3.02 2.98 9.28
N ALA A 42 2.77 3.76 10.33
CA ALA A 42 1.50 4.47 10.47
C ALA A 42 1.26 5.42 9.28
N GLY A 43 2.28 6.19 8.90
CA GLY A 43 2.24 7.05 7.72
C GLY A 43 2.12 6.29 6.40
N TYR A 44 2.84 5.17 6.28
CA TYR A 44 2.75 4.28 5.12
C TYR A 44 1.32 3.71 4.96
N TYR A 45 0.67 3.27 6.05
CA TYR A 45 -0.71 2.78 6.01
C TYR A 45 -1.73 3.89 5.76
N ALA A 46 -1.49 5.10 6.25
CA ALA A 46 -2.31 6.26 5.89
C ALA A 46 -2.27 6.52 4.38
N HIS A 47 -1.09 6.47 3.77
CA HIS A 47 -0.94 6.55 2.31
C HIS A 47 -1.64 5.39 1.59
N CYS A 48 -1.57 4.17 2.11
CA CYS A 48 -2.27 3.02 1.53
C CYS A 48 -3.79 3.22 1.54
N SER A 49 -4.37 3.74 2.62
CA SER A 49 -5.81 4.03 2.68
C SER A 49 -6.23 5.12 1.69
N ALA A 50 -5.45 6.20 1.61
CA ALA A 50 -5.72 7.26 0.63
C ALA A 50 -5.66 6.73 -0.81
N LEU A 51 -4.71 5.83 -1.10
CA LEU A 51 -4.59 5.18 -2.40
C LEU A 51 -5.77 4.23 -2.67
N ASP A 52 -6.23 3.49 -1.65
CA ASP A 52 -7.37 2.58 -1.76
C ASP A 52 -8.65 3.33 -2.14
N ASP A 53 -8.93 4.48 -1.52
CA ASP A 53 -10.07 5.34 -1.87
C ASP A 53 -9.94 5.86 -3.32
N CYS A 54 -8.76 6.32 -3.73
CA CYS A 54 -8.51 6.74 -5.11
C CYS A 54 -8.73 5.59 -6.12
N VAL A 55 -8.36 4.36 -5.76
CA VAL A 55 -8.67 3.17 -6.58
C VAL A 55 -10.18 2.96 -6.63
N GLY A 56 -10.88 3.11 -5.50
CA GLY A 56 -12.34 3.09 -5.41
C GLY A 56 -13.01 4.05 -6.39
N ASP A 57 -12.55 5.30 -6.45
CA ASP A 57 -13.06 6.32 -7.37
C ASP A 57 -12.89 5.91 -8.85
N LEU A 58 -11.72 5.37 -9.21
CA LEU A 58 -11.48 4.87 -10.56
C LEU A 58 -12.42 3.70 -10.90
N LEU A 59 -12.61 2.77 -9.97
CA LEU A 59 -13.51 1.63 -10.16
C LEU A 59 -14.98 2.04 -10.25
N ALA A 60 -15.41 3.01 -9.45
CA ALA A 60 -16.74 3.59 -9.51
C ALA A 60 -16.98 4.29 -10.86
N THR A 61 -16.01 5.07 -11.32
CA THR A 61 -16.07 5.75 -12.63
C THR A 61 -16.23 4.75 -13.77
N LEU A 62 -15.49 3.63 -13.76
CA LEU A 62 -15.65 2.58 -14.78
C LEU A 62 -17.09 2.03 -14.81
N LYS A 63 -17.72 1.86 -13.65
CA LYS A 63 -19.09 1.36 -13.52
C LYS A 63 -20.12 2.40 -13.97
N GLU A 64 -19.96 3.66 -13.56
CA GLU A 64 -20.86 4.76 -13.92
C GLU A 64 -20.87 5.05 -15.41
N THR A 65 -19.71 4.91 -16.07
CA THR A 65 -19.58 5.06 -17.52
C THR A 65 -20.00 3.82 -18.31
N GLY A 66 -20.31 2.72 -17.62
CA GLY A 66 -20.77 1.47 -18.21
C GLY A 66 -19.69 0.70 -19.00
N VAL A 67 -18.40 1.03 -18.84
CA VAL A 67 -17.29 0.36 -19.55
C VAL A 67 -16.60 -0.72 -18.71
N ASP A 68 -17.03 -0.88 -17.45
CA ASP A 68 -16.46 -1.86 -16.51
C ASP A 68 -16.59 -3.31 -17.00
N HIS A 69 -17.61 -3.63 -17.80
CA HIS A 69 -17.87 -4.96 -18.33
C HIS A 69 -16.84 -5.44 -19.35
N ASN A 70 -16.11 -4.52 -20.01
CA ASN A 70 -15.07 -4.82 -21.01
C ASN A 70 -13.72 -4.19 -20.63
N THR A 71 -13.46 -4.05 -19.33
CA THR A 71 -12.21 -3.49 -18.81
C THR A 71 -11.51 -4.50 -17.91
N ILE A 72 -10.27 -4.85 -18.25
CA ILE A 72 -9.37 -5.57 -17.37
C ILE A 72 -8.72 -4.56 -16.42
N VAL A 73 -8.88 -4.78 -15.12
CA VAL A 73 -8.16 -3.98 -14.11
C VAL A 73 -7.03 -4.82 -13.55
N VAL A 74 -5.82 -4.26 -13.59
CA VAL A 74 -4.63 -4.83 -12.95
C VAL A 74 -4.16 -3.86 -11.86
N PHE A 75 -4.08 -4.33 -10.63
CA PHE A 75 -3.49 -3.59 -9.52
C PHE A 75 -2.19 -4.25 -9.08
N THR A 76 -1.10 -3.49 -9.11
CA THR A 76 0.24 -3.97 -8.77
C THR A 76 1.13 -2.83 -8.28
N SER A 77 2.35 -3.15 -7.88
CA SER A 77 3.40 -2.22 -7.50
C SER A 77 4.73 -2.62 -8.14
N ASP A 78 5.64 -1.66 -8.28
CA ASP A 78 7.00 -1.86 -8.81
C ASP A 78 7.94 -2.52 -7.80
N HIS A 79 7.75 -2.26 -6.50
CA HIS A 79 8.54 -2.85 -5.42
C HIS A 79 7.83 -2.74 -4.05
N GLY A 80 8.34 -3.48 -3.06
CA GLY A 80 7.94 -3.31 -1.65
C GLY A 80 8.79 -2.27 -0.90
N ASP A 81 8.60 -2.13 0.41
CA ASP A 81 9.42 -1.28 1.28
C ASP A 81 9.80 -2.01 2.58
N MET A 82 11.08 -1.96 2.93
CA MET A 82 11.63 -2.61 4.11
C MET A 82 11.01 -2.07 5.40
N LEU A 83 10.76 -0.76 5.50
CA LEU A 83 10.18 -0.11 6.68
C LEU A 83 10.80 -0.64 8.01
N HIS A 84 12.13 -0.55 8.12
CA HIS A 84 12.96 -1.03 9.23
C HIS A 84 13.08 -2.55 9.42
N SER A 85 12.45 -3.36 8.57
CA SER A 85 12.67 -4.82 8.59
C SER A 85 14.13 -5.13 8.29
N HIS A 86 14.73 -6.06 9.02
CA HIS A 86 16.17 -6.36 8.98
C HIS A 86 17.08 -5.15 9.27
N GLY A 87 16.56 -4.10 9.93
CA GLY A 87 17.28 -2.85 10.17
C GLY A 87 17.57 -2.06 8.90
N GLN A 88 16.86 -2.35 7.81
CA GLN A 88 16.99 -1.70 6.51
C GLN A 88 15.78 -0.82 6.22
N ILE A 89 15.98 0.19 5.38
CA ILE A 89 14.93 1.09 4.91
C ILE A 89 14.82 1.04 3.39
N ARG A 90 13.68 1.47 2.85
CA ARG A 90 13.41 1.62 1.40
C ARG A 90 13.43 0.26 0.69
N LYS A 91 13.88 0.22 -0.57
CA LYS A 91 13.87 -0.93 -1.47
C LYS A 91 15.28 -1.32 -1.92
N GLN A 92 15.39 -2.16 -2.95
CA GLN A 92 16.64 -2.71 -3.50
C GLN A 92 17.36 -3.63 -2.50
N LYS A 93 16.56 -4.46 -1.82
CA LYS A 93 17.08 -5.46 -0.89
C LYS A 93 16.56 -6.85 -1.29
N PRO A 94 17.31 -7.92 -1.00
CA PRO A 94 16.94 -9.28 -1.42
C PRO A 94 15.90 -9.94 -0.48
N TRP A 95 15.15 -9.16 0.30
CA TRP A 95 14.16 -9.66 1.26
C TRP A 95 12.74 -9.44 0.76
N ASP A 96 11.82 -10.29 1.23
CA ASP A 96 10.40 -10.29 0.89
C ASP A 96 9.76 -8.90 0.99
N GLU A 97 10.12 -8.12 2.02
CA GLU A 97 9.56 -6.79 2.22
C GLU A 97 9.89 -5.81 1.09
N SER A 98 11.01 -6.00 0.40
CA SER A 98 11.39 -5.19 -0.78
C SER A 98 10.89 -5.79 -2.09
N LEU A 99 10.64 -7.11 -2.14
CA LEU A 99 10.40 -7.84 -3.39
C LEU A 99 8.93 -8.20 -3.63
N ARG A 100 8.16 -8.47 -2.58
CA ARG A 100 6.76 -8.89 -2.70
C ARG A 100 5.87 -7.68 -2.94
N VAL A 101 5.09 -7.76 -4.00
CA VAL A 101 4.15 -6.72 -4.43
C VAL A 101 2.73 -7.30 -4.57
N PRO A 102 1.68 -6.48 -4.44
CA PRO A 102 0.33 -6.90 -4.80
C PRO A 102 0.28 -7.27 -6.29
N MET A 103 -0.56 -8.23 -6.64
CA MET A 103 -0.85 -8.58 -8.03
C MET A 103 -2.29 -9.07 -8.10
N LEU A 104 -3.20 -8.16 -8.44
CA LEU A 104 -4.63 -8.45 -8.52
C LEU A 104 -5.13 -8.21 -9.95
N PHE A 105 -5.94 -9.14 -10.43
CA PHE A 105 -6.62 -9.04 -11.71
C PHE A 105 -8.12 -9.07 -11.49
N ARG A 106 -8.83 -8.08 -12.05
CA ARG A 106 -10.30 -8.11 -12.19
C ARG A 106 -10.63 -8.27 -13.66
N LEU A 107 -11.27 -9.39 -13.98
CA LEU A 107 -11.76 -9.73 -15.31
C LEU A 107 -13.29 -9.71 -15.27
N ASN A 108 -13.88 -8.64 -15.78
CA ASN A 108 -15.33 -8.57 -15.97
C ASN A 108 -15.65 -8.99 -17.41
N GLY A 109 -16.80 -9.64 -17.62
CA GLY A 109 -17.22 -10.08 -18.96
C GLY A 109 -16.59 -11.40 -19.45
N ALA A 110 -15.87 -12.14 -18.60
CA ALA A 110 -15.35 -13.47 -18.92
C ALA A 110 -16.41 -14.60 -18.85
N GLU A 111 -17.70 -14.25 -18.77
CA GLU A 111 -18.78 -15.19 -19.10
C GLU A 111 -18.95 -15.19 -20.62
N HIS A 112 -18.14 -16.00 -21.30
CA HIS A 112 -18.33 -16.59 -22.64
C HIS A 112 -16.94 -17.01 -23.16
N ALA A 113 -16.46 -18.15 -22.63
CA ALA A 113 -15.47 -18.98 -23.28
C ALA A 113 -16.00 -20.41 -23.32
#